data_AF-A0A5E7A9N4-F1
#
_entry.id   AF-A0A5E7A9N4-F1
#
_cell.length_a   1.000
_cell.length_b   1.000
_cell.length_c   1.000
_cell.angle_alpha   90.00
_cell.angle_beta   90.00
_cell.angle_gamma   90.00
#
_symmetry.space_group_name_H-M   'P 1'
#
loop_
_entity.id
_entity.type
_entity.pdbx_description
1 polymer ?
#
loop_
_entity_poly.entity_id
_entity_poly.type
_entity_poly.pdbx_seq_one_letter_code
_entity_poly.pdbx_strand_id
1 'polypeptide(L)'
;MGSGLWGMYSGFELCEAAPVPGKEEYLNSEKYEIRPRDFTAPGNIIAEIAQLNRIRRQNPALQTHLGLKVYNAWNDNILYFGKRSADGSNFILVAVSLDPHNVQEANFELPLWEMGLPDDASSQGEDLMSGHRWTWHGKDQFMRIDPAHLPFGIWRFTV
;
A
#
# COMPACT_ATOMS: atom_id res chain seq x y z
N MET A 1 5.51 -1.03 -1.61
CA MET A 1 4.93 -2.29 -2.16
C MET A 1 5.35 -2.59 -3.60
N GLY A 2 5.66 -1.61 -4.46
CA GLY A 2 6.11 -1.86 -5.84
C GLY A 2 7.49 -2.52 -5.98
N SER A 3 8.40 -2.25 -5.04
CA SER A 3 9.79 -2.73 -5.08
C SER A 3 10.05 -3.92 -4.13
N GLY A 4 10.98 -4.81 -4.51
CA GLY A 4 11.49 -5.88 -3.67
C GLY A 4 12.34 -5.37 -2.49
N LEU A 5 12.91 -4.17 -2.62
CA LEU A 5 13.74 -3.51 -1.61
C LEU A 5 13.21 -2.10 -1.32
N TRP A 6 13.34 -1.66 -0.07
CA TRP A 6 13.00 -0.29 0.35
C TRP A 6 13.81 0.10 1.58
N GLY A 7 13.91 1.39 1.84
CA GLY A 7 14.63 1.95 2.99
C GLY A 7 13.95 3.22 3.47
N MET A 8 14.30 3.62 4.68
CA MET A 8 13.74 4.77 5.38
C MET A 8 14.83 5.37 6.27
N TYR A 9 14.81 6.69 6.45
CA TYR A 9 15.71 7.41 7.35
C TYR A 9 14.98 7.74 8.66
N SER A 10 15.69 7.69 9.79
CA SER A 10 15.07 7.92 11.11
C SER A 10 14.48 9.34 11.20
N GLY A 11 13.30 9.43 11.82
CA GLY A 11 12.45 10.63 11.84
C GLY A 11 11.30 10.56 10.85
N PHE A 12 11.39 9.73 9.79
CA PHE A 12 10.26 9.51 8.87
C PHE A 12 9.06 8.89 9.59
N GLU A 13 9.30 7.91 10.47
CA GLU A 13 8.26 7.30 11.29
C GLU A 13 7.53 8.27 12.21
N LEU A 14 8.12 9.44 12.48
CA LEU A 14 7.52 10.52 13.27
C LEU A 14 6.88 11.61 12.41
N CYS A 15 6.83 11.40 11.09
CA CYS A 15 6.34 12.35 10.11
C CYS A 15 7.06 13.71 10.17
N GLU A 16 8.36 13.71 10.49
CA GLU A 16 9.19 14.91 10.36
C GLU A 16 9.22 15.34 8.88
N ALA A 17 8.74 16.55 8.59
CA ALA A 17 8.62 17.04 7.21
C ALA A 17 8.99 18.52 7.03
N ALA A 18 9.38 19.22 8.09
CA ALA A 18 9.66 20.66 8.03
C ALA A 18 10.94 20.94 7.20
N PRO A 19 10.83 21.61 6.04
CA PRO A 19 11.97 21.86 5.18
C PRO A 19 12.64 23.20 5.52
N VAL A 20 13.90 23.35 5.12
CA VAL A 20 14.47 24.67 4.87
C VAL A 20 13.67 25.30 3.72
N PRO A 21 13.14 26.53 3.86
CA PRO A 21 12.32 27.14 2.81
C PRO A 21 13.00 27.11 1.44
N GLY A 22 12.31 26.54 0.45
CA GLY A 22 12.81 26.41 -0.93
C GLY A 22 13.84 25.31 -1.17
N LYS A 23 14.08 24.42 -0.19
CA LYS A 23 14.97 23.25 -0.33
C LYS A 23 14.27 21.97 0.12
N GLU A 24 14.85 20.83 -0.25
CA GLU A 24 14.44 19.50 0.23
C GLU A 24 15.14 19.08 1.53
N GLU A 25 16.02 19.94 2.07
CA GLU A 25 16.74 19.69 3.32
C GLU A 25 15.83 19.93 4.53
N TYR A 26 15.97 19.11 5.57
CA TYR A 26 15.30 19.34 6.85
C TYR A 26 15.79 20.64 7.49
N LEU A 27 14.84 21.42 8.05
CA LEU A 27 15.11 22.72 8.69
C LEU A 27 16.18 22.63 9.78
N ASN A 28 16.04 21.62 10.64
CA ASN A 28 16.94 21.31 11.76
C ASN A 28 17.55 19.93 11.50
N SER A 29 18.54 19.87 10.62
CA SER A 29 19.08 18.60 10.12
C SER A 29 20.02 17.94 11.12
N GLU A 30 19.78 16.66 11.42
CA GLU A 30 20.64 15.82 12.29
C GLU A 30 22.10 15.73 11.79
N LYS A 31 22.34 16.07 10.51
CA LYS A 31 23.71 16.18 9.96
C LYS A 31 24.58 17.20 10.70
N TYR A 32 23.97 18.22 11.31
CA TYR A 32 24.67 19.35 11.92
C TYR A 32 24.40 19.51 13.42
N GLU A 33 23.45 18.74 13.97
CA GLU A 33 23.07 18.80 15.37
C GLU A 33 22.57 17.44 15.89
N ILE A 34 22.71 17.20 17.19
CA ILE A 34 22.16 16.00 17.82
C ILE A 34 20.63 16.14 17.92
N ARG A 35 19.89 15.15 17.41
CA ARG A 35 18.43 15.14 17.39
C ARG A 35 17.87 13.97 18.22
N PRO A 36 17.69 14.15 19.54
CA PRO A 36 17.00 13.15 20.34
C PRO A 36 15.52 13.09 19.94
N ARG A 37 14.97 11.88 19.83
CA ARG A 37 13.59 11.65 19.39
C ARG A 37 12.83 10.80 20.41
N ASP A 38 11.58 11.16 20.66
CA ASP A 38 10.63 10.31 21.37
C ASP A 38 9.81 9.50 20.37
N PHE A 39 10.17 8.22 20.21
CA PHE A 39 9.47 7.31 19.30
C PHE A 39 8.09 6.87 19.79
N THR A 40 7.70 7.25 21.00
CA THR A 40 6.37 6.98 21.54
C THR A 40 5.40 8.15 21.36
N ALA A 41 5.87 9.28 20.80
CA ALA A 41 5.05 10.46 20.56
C ALA A 41 3.82 10.13 19.69
N PRO A 42 2.64 10.69 19.99
CA PRO A 42 1.43 10.44 19.22
C PRO A 42 1.55 10.95 17.79
N GLY A 43 0.82 10.32 16.87
CA GLY A 43 0.86 10.66 15.43
C GLY A 43 2.01 10.03 14.65
N ASN A 44 2.82 9.18 15.29
CA ASN A 44 3.81 8.35 14.58
C ASN A 44 3.12 7.24 13.76
N ILE A 45 3.83 6.75 12.74
CA ILE A 45 3.38 5.69 11.83
C ILE A 45 4.18 4.38 11.99
N ILE A 46 4.73 4.13 13.18
CA ILE A 46 5.61 2.98 13.46
C ILE A 46 4.83 1.67 13.31
N ALA A 47 3.57 1.64 13.76
CA ALA A 47 2.72 0.45 13.70
C ALA A 47 2.42 0.04 12.25
N GLU A 48 2.16 1.02 11.39
CA GLU A 48 1.90 0.87 9.97
C GLU A 48 3.15 0.35 9.26
N ILE A 49 4.33 0.95 9.52
CA ILE A 49 5.61 0.49 8.97
C ILE A 49 5.92 -0.94 9.42
N ALA A 50 5.68 -1.27 10.69
CA ALA A 50 5.85 -2.63 11.21
C ALA A 50 4.91 -3.61 10.48
N GLN A 51 3.65 -3.23 10.27
CA GLN A 51 2.68 -4.05 9.54
C GLN A 51 3.08 -4.24 8.07
N LEU A 52 3.48 -3.19 7.37
CA LEU A 52 3.98 -3.27 5.99
C LEU A 52 5.18 -4.23 5.89
N ASN A 53 6.09 -4.19 6.85
CA ASN A 53 7.22 -5.13 6.90
C ASN A 53 6.78 -6.57 7.15
N ARG A 54 5.79 -6.81 8.03
CA ARG A 54 5.19 -8.14 8.22
C ARG A 54 4.56 -8.66 6.93
N ILE A 55 3.76 -7.82 6.27
CA ILE A 55 3.11 -8.15 4.99
C ILE A 55 4.16 -8.54 3.96
N ARG A 56 5.24 -7.76 3.79
CA ARG A 56 6.32 -8.07 2.83
C ARG A 56 7.02 -9.39 3.11
N ARG A 57 7.26 -9.72 4.38
CA ARG A 57 7.89 -11.01 4.78
C ARG A 57 6.98 -12.20 4.50
N GLN A 58 5.67 -12.03 4.64
CA GLN A 58 4.68 -13.10 4.48
C GLN A 58 4.20 -13.31 3.04
N ASN A 59 4.59 -12.45 2.10
CA ASN A 59 4.08 -12.49 0.72
C ASN A 59 5.25 -12.47 -0.28
N PRO A 60 5.65 -13.63 -0.83
CA PRO A 60 6.75 -13.75 -1.79
C PRO A 60 6.62 -12.82 -3.02
N ALA A 61 5.41 -12.50 -3.45
CA ALA A 61 5.17 -11.56 -4.56
C ALA A 61 5.77 -10.16 -4.32
N LEU A 62 5.99 -9.79 -3.05
CA LEU A 62 6.51 -8.48 -2.65
C LEU A 62 8.04 -8.45 -2.44
N GLN A 63 8.70 -9.60 -2.58
CA GLN A 63 10.14 -9.77 -2.33
C GLN A 63 10.99 -9.69 -3.60
N THR A 64 10.35 -9.52 -4.76
CA THR A 64 10.99 -9.35 -6.06
C THR A 64 10.63 -8.01 -6.68
N HIS A 65 11.41 -7.53 -7.65
CA HIS A 65 11.04 -6.38 -8.49
C HIS A 65 10.10 -6.76 -9.64
N LEU A 66 9.95 -8.05 -9.91
CA LEU A 66 9.13 -8.57 -11.00
C LEU A 66 7.65 -8.71 -10.59
N GLY A 67 6.82 -9.11 -11.55
CA GLY A 67 5.42 -9.48 -11.32
C GLY A 67 4.48 -8.32 -11.04
N LEU A 68 4.94 -7.07 -11.24
CA LEU A 68 4.10 -5.87 -11.09
C LEU A 68 3.29 -5.63 -12.37
N LYS A 69 2.00 -5.39 -12.22
CA LYS A 69 1.10 -4.96 -13.29
C LYS A 69 0.17 -3.87 -12.79
N VAL A 70 0.06 -2.78 -13.54
CA VAL A 70 -0.88 -1.69 -13.25
C VAL A 70 -2.23 -2.03 -13.87
N TYR A 71 -3.30 -1.74 -13.14
CA TYR A 71 -4.68 -1.96 -13.56
C TYR A 71 -5.43 -0.63 -13.58
N ASN A 72 -6.57 -0.63 -14.27
CA ASN A 72 -7.42 0.55 -14.30
C ASN A 72 -8.19 0.69 -12.97
N ALA A 73 -8.15 1.89 -12.40
CA ALA A 73 -9.12 2.36 -11.43
C ALA A 73 -9.78 3.60 -12.04
N TRP A 74 -11.11 3.71 -11.98
CA TRP A 74 -11.83 4.83 -12.57
C TRP A 74 -11.77 6.09 -11.68
N ASN A 75 -10.56 6.49 -11.29
CA ASN A 75 -10.22 7.72 -10.57
C ASN A 75 -8.71 7.97 -10.71
N ASP A 76 -8.31 9.09 -11.32
CA ASP A 76 -6.90 9.45 -11.57
C ASP A 76 -6.09 9.69 -10.28
N ASN A 77 -6.76 9.91 -9.15
CA ASN A 77 -6.11 10.02 -7.84
C ASN A 77 -5.85 8.65 -7.19
N ILE A 78 -6.20 7.53 -7.81
CA ILE A 78 -5.94 6.19 -7.28
C ILE A 78 -5.02 5.40 -8.21
N LEU A 79 -3.83 5.08 -7.72
CA LEU A 79 -2.94 4.12 -8.37
C LEU A 79 -3.30 2.70 -7.93
N TYR A 80 -3.77 1.88 -8.85
CA TYR A 80 -4.12 0.48 -8.61
C TYR A 80 -3.20 -0.48 -9.36
N PHE A 81 -2.56 -1.40 -8.65
CA PHE A 81 -1.65 -2.37 -9.23
C PHE A 81 -1.67 -3.70 -8.47
N GLY A 82 -1.28 -4.77 -9.17
CA GLY A 82 -1.05 -6.07 -8.59
C GLY A 82 0.41 -6.47 -8.60
N LYS A 83 0.78 -7.34 -7.66
CA LYS A 83 2.04 -8.08 -7.65
C LYS A 83 1.77 -9.56 -7.47
N ARG A 84 2.37 -10.38 -8.35
CA ARG A 84 2.22 -11.83 -8.32
C ARG A 84 3.57 -12.53 -8.22
N SER A 85 3.64 -13.63 -7.48
CA SER A 85 4.81 -14.51 -7.43
C SER A 85 4.97 -15.26 -8.77
N ALA A 86 6.20 -15.70 -9.07
CA ALA A 86 6.52 -16.34 -10.35
C ALA A 86 5.77 -17.67 -10.58
N ASP A 87 5.49 -18.40 -9.50
CA ASP A 87 4.66 -19.62 -9.49
C ASP A 87 3.15 -19.33 -9.49
N GLY A 88 2.76 -18.05 -9.40
CA GLY A 88 1.38 -17.61 -9.39
C GLY A 88 0.60 -17.86 -8.10
N SER A 89 1.22 -18.43 -7.05
CA SER A 89 0.56 -18.86 -5.80
C SER A 89 0.25 -17.72 -4.82
N ASN A 90 0.93 -16.57 -4.95
CA ASN A 90 0.72 -15.40 -4.12
C ASN A 90 0.40 -14.19 -5.00
N PHE A 91 -0.79 -13.62 -4.84
CA PHE A 91 -1.24 -12.46 -5.58
C PHE A 91 -1.71 -11.37 -4.60
N ILE A 92 -1.07 -10.21 -4.69
CA ILE A 92 -1.35 -9.03 -3.87
C ILE A 92 -1.87 -7.92 -4.78
N LEU A 93 -3.00 -7.34 -4.41
CA LEU A 93 -3.58 -6.15 -5.03
C LEU A 93 -3.34 -4.96 -4.11
N VAL A 94 -2.96 -3.83 -4.67
CA VAL A 94 -2.65 -2.61 -3.92
C VAL A 94 -3.29 -1.44 -4.62
N ALA A 95 -4.05 -0.65 -3.86
CA ALA A 95 -4.58 0.65 -4.30
C ALA A 95 -4.01 1.74 -3.39
N VAL A 96 -3.54 2.84 -3.95
CA VAL A 96 -2.94 3.96 -3.20
C VAL A 96 -3.61 5.26 -3.64
N SER A 97 -4.10 6.05 -2.69
CA SER A 97 -4.54 7.42 -2.94
C SER A 97 -3.32 8.32 -3.13
N LEU A 98 -3.33 9.12 -4.20
CA LEU A 98 -2.35 10.16 -4.48
C LEU A 98 -2.76 11.52 -3.89
N ASP A 99 -3.99 11.61 -3.38
CA ASP A 99 -4.49 12.76 -2.61
C ASP A 99 -4.35 12.46 -1.11
N PRO A 100 -3.48 13.18 -0.37
CA PRO A 100 -3.27 12.96 1.05
C PRO A 100 -4.31 13.65 1.95
N HIS A 101 -5.28 14.38 1.38
CA HIS A 101 -6.20 15.23 2.12
C HIS A 101 -7.66 14.80 2.00
N ASN A 102 -8.09 14.33 0.83
CA ASN A 102 -9.50 14.02 0.58
C ASN A 102 -9.73 12.52 0.40
N VAL A 103 -10.94 12.10 0.77
CA VAL A 103 -11.43 10.75 0.45
C VAL A 103 -11.46 10.56 -1.06
N GLN A 104 -10.94 9.43 -1.52
CA GLN A 104 -10.97 9.02 -2.92
C GLN A 104 -11.74 7.72 -3.08
N GLU A 105 -12.57 7.66 -4.11
CA GLU A 105 -13.42 6.50 -4.43
C GLU A 105 -13.23 6.11 -5.89
N ALA A 106 -13.29 4.82 -6.17
CA ALA A 106 -13.22 4.34 -7.55
C ALA A 106 -13.95 3.01 -7.71
N ASN A 107 -14.57 2.84 -8.87
CA ASN A 107 -14.78 1.50 -9.39
C ASN A 107 -13.42 0.93 -9.84
N PHE A 108 -13.30 -0.39 -9.86
CA PHE A 108 -12.15 -1.10 -10.42
C PHE A 108 -12.54 -2.53 -10.81
N GLU A 109 -11.72 -3.18 -11.61
CA GLU A 109 -11.89 -4.60 -11.91
C GLU A 109 -10.92 -5.43 -11.06
N LEU A 110 -11.43 -6.48 -10.41
CA LEU A 110 -10.60 -7.58 -9.96
C LEU A 110 -10.04 -8.31 -11.17
N PRO A 111 -8.73 -8.57 -11.22
CA PRO A 111 -8.09 -9.16 -12.39
C PRO A 111 -8.30 -10.68 -12.44
N LEU A 112 -9.57 -11.12 -12.53
CA LEU A 112 -9.99 -12.52 -12.57
C LEU A 112 -9.32 -13.28 -13.72
N TRP A 113 -9.14 -12.61 -14.86
CA TRP A 113 -8.50 -13.16 -16.06
C TRP A 113 -7.03 -13.57 -15.83
N GLU A 114 -6.32 -12.95 -14.89
CA GLU A 114 -4.92 -13.34 -14.56
C GLU A 114 -4.85 -14.74 -13.94
N MET A 115 -5.98 -15.22 -13.42
CA MET A 115 -6.12 -16.54 -12.83
C MET A 115 -6.96 -17.49 -13.70
N GLY A 116 -7.31 -17.08 -14.92
CA GLY A 116 -8.15 -17.87 -15.82
C GLY A 116 -9.59 -18.06 -15.33
N LEU A 117 -10.07 -17.17 -14.45
CA LEU A 117 -11.44 -17.20 -13.94
C LEU A 117 -12.40 -16.42 -14.86
N PRO A 118 -13.68 -16.83 -14.94
CA PRO A 118 -14.70 -16.06 -15.64
C PRO A 118 -15.03 -14.74 -14.90
N ASP A 119 -15.60 -13.78 -15.62
CA ASP A 119 -15.89 -12.43 -15.12
C ASP A 119 -16.91 -12.40 -13.96
N ASP A 120 -17.68 -13.47 -13.77
CA ASP A 120 -18.68 -13.65 -12.71
C ASP A 120 -18.20 -14.57 -11.57
N ALA A 121 -16.93 -14.98 -11.57
CA ALA A 121 -16.40 -15.89 -10.57
C ALA A 121 -16.47 -15.32 -9.14
N SER A 122 -16.54 -16.23 -8.19
CA SER A 122 -16.35 -15.91 -6.77
C SER A 122 -14.90 -16.12 -6.38
N SER A 123 -14.39 -15.24 -5.53
CA SER A 123 -13.00 -15.24 -5.07
C SER A 123 -12.92 -14.70 -3.65
N GLN A 124 -11.79 -14.92 -2.98
CA GLN A 124 -11.58 -14.49 -1.60
C GLN A 124 -10.57 -13.34 -1.54
N GLY A 125 -10.92 -12.31 -0.77
CA GLY A 125 -10.08 -11.17 -0.44
C GLY A 125 -9.75 -11.14 1.05
N GLU A 126 -8.49 -10.87 1.37
CA GLU A 126 -8.03 -10.55 2.73
C GLU A 126 -7.39 -9.16 2.73
N ASP A 127 -7.91 -8.23 3.52
CA ASP A 127 -7.23 -6.97 3.83
C ASP A 127 -6.02 -7.28 4.72
N LEU A 128 -4.82 -6.99 4.22
CA LEU A 128 -3.59 -7.30 4.92
C LEU A 128 -3.25 -6.30 6.03
N MET A 129 -3.90 -5.14 6.08
CA MET A 129 -3.75 -4.20 7.18
C MET A 129 -4.64 -4.56 8.36
N SER A 130 -5.90 -4.95 8.11
CA SER A 130 -6.88 -5.26 9.16
C SER A 130 -7.05 -6.76 9.45
N GLY A 131 -6.65 -7.63 8.52
CA GLY A 131 -6.90 -9.08 8.57
C GLY A 131 -8.34 -9.46 8.22
N HIS A 132 -9.20 -8.51 7.89
CA HIS A 132 -10.59 -8.77 7.51
C HIS A 132 -10.64 -9.58 6.20
N ARG A 133 -11.59 -10.52 6.12
CA ARG A 133 -11.76 -11.42 4.97
C ARG A 133 -13.18 -11.39 4.46
N TRP A 134 -13.33 -11.46 3.14
CA TRP A 134 -14.62 -11.47 2.49
C TRP A 134 -14.56 -12.17 1.14
N THR A 135 -15.74 -12.53 0.64
CA THR A 135 -15.91 -13.05 -0.72
C THR A 135 -16.19 -11.90 -1.68
N TRP A 136 -15.43 -11.82 -2.76
CA TRP A 136 -15.75 -11.00 -3.91
C TRP A 136 -16.54 -11.81 -4.94
N HIS A 137 -17.54 -11.18 -5.53
CA HIS A 137 -18.35 -11.76 -6.60
C HIS A 137 -18.25 -10.89 -7.84
N GLY A 138 -17.84 -11.52 -8.94
CA GLY A 138 -17.61 -10.85 -10.22
C GLY A 138 -16.38 -9.94 -10.22
N LYS A 139 -16.02 -9.46 -11.40
CA LYS A 139 -14.85 -8.59 -11.57
C LYS A 139 -15.10 -7.16 -11.12
N ASP A 140 -16.31 -6.63 -11.31
CA ASP A 140 -16.60 -5.21 -11.05
C ASP A 140 -16.74 -4.96 -9.55
N GLN A 141 -15.84 -4.14 -9.01
CA GLN A 141 -15.79 -3.83 -7.59
C GLN A 141 -15.71 -2.31 -7.35
N PHE A 142 -15.96 -1.94 -6.11
CA PHE A 142 -15.89 -0.56 -5.64
C PHE A 142 -14.92 -0.46 -4.45
N MET A 143 -14.14 0.61 -4.40
CA MET A 143 -13.27 0.93 -3.28
C MET A 143 -13.48 2.38 -2.82
N ARG A 144 -13.26 2.60 -1.52
CA ARG A 144 -13.18 3.90 -0.87
C ARG A 144 -11.93 3.94 -0.01
N ILE A 145 -11.08 4.95 -0.23
CA ILE A 145 -9.84 5.18 0.51
C ILE A 145 -9.98 6.51 1.24
N ASP A 146 -9.85 6.47 2.57
CA ASP A 146 -9.92 7.64 3.44
C ASP A 146 -8.54 7.91 4.07
N PRO A 147 -7.85 9.00 3.68
CA PRO A 147 -6.54 9.35 4.23
C PRO A 147 -6.54 9.58 5.74
N ALA A 148 -7.68 9.85 6.37
CA ALA A 148 -7.78 9.95 7.82
C ALA A 148 -7.61 8.60 8.53
N HIS A 149 -7.79 7.49 7.82
CA HIS A 149 -7.58 6.14 8.31
C HIS A 149 -6.30 5.52 7.73
N LEU A 150 -6.26 5.31 6.41
CA LEU A 150 -5.10 4.81 5.68
C LEU A 150 -5.15 5.32 4.23
N PRO A 151 -4.03 5.80 3.65
CA PRO A 151 -4.00 6.32 2.28
C PRO A 151 -3.92 5.20 1.22
N PHE A 152 -4.17 3.94 1.59
CA PHE A 152 -4.06 2.79 0.71
C PHE A 152 -4.92 1.61 1.16
N GLY A 153 -5.22 0.71 0.22
CA GLY A 153 -5.70 -0.64 0.46
C GLY A 153 -4.67 -1.67 -0.01
N ILE A 154 -4.50 -2.76 0.75
CA ILE A 154 -3.62 -3.88 0.38
C ILE A 154 -4.40 -5.16 0.61
N TRP A 155 -4.65 -5.90 -0.47
CA TRP A 155 -5.43 -7.12 -0.41
C TRP A 155 -4.64 -8.31 -0.91
N ARG A 156 -4.70 -9.43 -0.18
CA ARG A 156 -4.31 -10.73 -0.70
C ARG A 156 -5.50 -11.35 -1.40
N PHE A 157 -5.26 -11.80 -2.62
CA PHE A 157 -6.27 -12.36 -3.49
C PHE A 157 -6.05 -13.86 -3.66
N THR A 158 -7.11 -14.64 -3.45
CA THR A 158 -7.09 -16.10 -3.51
C THR A 158 -8.36 -16.65 -4.17
N VAL A 159 -8.23 -17.82 -4.79
CA VAL A 159 -9.33 -18.60 -5.38
C VAL A 159 -9.69 -19.75 -4.47
#